data_AF-K8WWK4-F1
#
_entry.id   AF-K8WWK4-F1
#
_cell.length_a   1.000
_cell.length_b   1.000
_cell.length_c   1.000
_cell.angle_alpha   90.00
_cell.angle_beta   90.00
_cell.angle_gamma   90.00
#
_symmetry.space_group_name_H-M   'P 1'
#
loop_
_entity.id
_entity.type
_entity.pdbx_description
1 polymer ?
#
loop_
_entity_poly.entity_id
_entity_poly.type
_entity_poly.pdbx_seq_one_letter_code
_entity_poly.pdbx_strand_id
1 'polypeptide(L)' 'MQNDALELLEINFPNANPSDLIYWLNEWFENEDISDDLSAEEMVNYLCLRSGRILSDIPVIALRFTLLK' A
#
# COMPACT_ATOMS: atom_id res chain seq x y z
N MET A 1 -17.06 -7.56 -8.37
CA MET A 1 -16.95 -6.12 -8.08
C MET A 1 -15.83 -5.79 -7.10
N GLN A 2 -15.78 -6.32 -5.86
CA GLN A 2 -14.63 -6.06 -4.97
C GLN A 2 -13.35 -6.85 -5.36
N ASN A 3 -13.49 -8.12 -5.74
CA ASN A 3 -12.33 -8.93 -6.17
C ASN A 3 -11.60 -8.35 -7.37
N ASP A 4 -12.33 -7.74 -8.31
CA ASP A 4 -11.77 -7.20 -9.54
C ASP A 4 -10.81 -6.03 -9.27
N ALA A 5 -11.11 -5.19 -8.26
CA ALA A 5 -10.27 -4.06 -7.91
C ALA A 5 -8.97 -4.51 -7.21
N LEU A 6 -9.06 -5.48 -6.29
CA LEU A 6 -7.89 -6.03 -5.61
C LEU A 6 -6.97 -6.76 -6.57
N GLU A 7 -7.53 -7.56 -7.48
CA GLU A 7 -6.76 -8.27 -8.52
C GLU A 7 -5.99 -7.30 -9.42
N LEU A 8 -6.60 -6.18 -9.79
CA LEU A 8 -5.89 -5.13 -10.54
C LEU A 8 -4.72 -4.54 -9.75
N LEU A 9 -4.85 -4.34 -8.44
CA LEU A 9 -3.74 -3.87 -7.61
C LEU A 9 -2.61 -4.90 -7.54
N GLU A 10 -2.93 -6.18 -7.36
CA GLU A 10 -1.93 -7.26 -7.34
C GLU A 10 -1.16 -7.36 -8.66
N ILE A 11 -1.86 -7.25 -9.79
CA ILE A 11 -1.23 -7.23 -11.13
C ILE A 11 -0.33 -6.01 -11.31
N ASN A 12 -0.75 -4.85 -10.81
CA ASN A 12 -0.03 -3.60 -11.02
C ASN A 12 1.14 -3.40 -10.04
N PHE A 13 1.07 -3.94 -8.82
CA PHE A 13 2.05 -3.73 -7.77
C PHE A 13 2.58 -5.08 -7.27
N PRO A 14 3.40 -5.77 -8.09
CA PRO A 14 3.87 -7.11 -7.76
C PRO A 14 4.66 -7.08 -6.45
N ASN A 15 4.43 -8.08 -5.60
CA ASN A 15 5.03 -8.24 -4.27
C ASN A 15 4.67 -7.15 -3.24
N ALA A 16 3.72 -6.25 -3.54
CA ALA A 16 3.29 -5.23 -2.59
C ALA A 16 2.21 -5.71 -1.60
N ASN A 17 1.54 -6.83 -1.90
CA ASN A 17 0.46 -7.39 -1.10
C ASN A 17 -0.61 -6.33 -0.69
N PRO A 18 -1.32 -5.73 -1.67
CA PRO A 18 -2.39 -4.76 -1.42
C PRO A 18 -3.52 -5.30 -0.54
N SER A 19 -3.74 -6.63 -0.50
CA SER A 19 -4.75 -7.21 0.40
C SER A 19 -4.43 -6.87 1.86
N ASP A 20 -3.21 -7.16 2.29
CA ASP A 20 -2.78 -6.88 3.66
C ASP A 20 -2.75 -5.36 3.92
N LEU A 21 -2.37 -4.54 2.94
CA LEU A 21 -2.41 -3.08 3.09
C LEU A 21 -3.83 -2.55 3.34
N ILE A 22 -4.86 -3.19 2.77
CA ILE A 22 -6.25 -2.73 2.87
C ILE A 22 -6.94 -3.30 4.11
N TYR A 23 -6.69 -4.56 4.46
CA TYR A 23 -7.45 -5.27 5.50
C TYR A 23 -6.66 -5.53 6.80
N TRP A 24 -5.33 -5.56 6.73
CA TRP A 24 -4.44 -5.93 7.83
C TRP A 24 -3.25 -4.98 7.90
N LEU A 25 -3.54 -3.67 8.02
CA LEU A 25 -2.55 -2.61 7.94
C LEU A 25 -1.42 -2.77 8.96
N ASN A 26 -1.77 -3.18 10.18
CA ASN A 26 -0.84 -3.51 11.25
C ASN A 26 0.13 -4.63 10.84
N GLU A 27 -0.34 -5.68 10.18
CA GLU A 27 0.49 -6.78 9.69
C GLU A 27 1.36 -6.32 8.51
N TRP A 28 0.82 -5.50 7.61
CA TRP A 28 1.55 -4.99 6.46
C TRP A 28 2.76 -4.13 6.85
N PHE A 29 2.63 -3.36 7.94
CA PHE A 29 3.71 -2.54 8.51
C PHE A 29 4.49 -3.22 9.65
N GLU A 30 4.11 -4.43 10.05
CA GLU A 30 4.65 -5.13 11.23
C GLU A 30 4.61 -4.27 12.50
N ASN A 31 3.51 -3.52 12.69
CA ASN A 31 3.31 -2.60 13.79
C ASN A 31 1.88 -2.72 14.34
N GLU A 32 1.76 -3.33 15.52
CA GLU A 32 0.48 -3.59 16.19
C GLU A 32 -0.26 -2.31 16.63
N ASP A 33 0.45 -1.18 16.76
CA ASP A 33 -0.16 0.10 17.18
C ASP A 33 -0.84 0.84 16.01
N ILE A 34 -0.71 0.35 14.77
CA ILE A 34 -1.34 0.96 13.59
C ILE A 34 -2.79 0.47 13.48
N SER A 35 -3.73 1.40 13.70
CA SER A 35 -5.17 1.18 13.51
C SER A 35 -5.83 2.24 12.63
N ASP A 36 -5.03 3.15 12.06
CA ASP A 36 -5.52 4.26 11.23
C ASP A 36 -5.86 3.81 9.81
N ASP A 37 -6.87 4.41 9.21
CA ASP A 37 -7.10 4.27 7.77
C ASP A 37 -6.04 5.07 6.97
N LEU A 38 -5.65 4.51 5.82
CA LEU A 38 -4.84 5.22 4.84
C LEU A 38 -5.73 5.97 3.85
N SER A 39 -5.26 7.15 3.42
CA SER A 39 -5.81 7.77 2.21
C SER A 39 -5.43 6.98 0.96
N ALA A 40 -6.18 7.16 -0.13
CA ALA A 40 -5.85 6.53 -1.40
C ALA A 40 -4.45 6.94 -1.92
N GLU A 41 -4.02 8.18 -1.67
CA GLU A 41 -2.70 8.67 -2.05
C GLU A 41 -1.58 7.96 -1.28
N GLU A 42 -1.78 7.73 0.01
CA GLU A 42 -0.86 6.94 0.84
C GLU A 42 -0.80 5.49 0.37
N MET A 43 -1.94 4.86 0.11
CA MET A 43 -1.99 3.48 -0.39
C MET A 43 -1.17 3.33 -1.66
N VAL A 44 -1.37 4.20 -2.67
CA VAL A 44 -0.62 4.14 -3.93
C VAL A 44 0.88 4.32 -3.69
N ASN A 45 1.28 5.26 -2.83
CA ASN A 45 2.68 5.48 -2.49
C ASN A 45 3.32 4.26 -1.80
N TYR A 46 2.64 3.65 -0.82
CA TYR A 46 3.12 2.45 -0.16
C TYR A 46 3.22 1.25 -1.12
N LEU A 47 2.24 1.07 -2.01
CA LEU A 47 2.29 0.03 -3.03
C LEU A 47 3.45 0.23 -4.00
N CYS A 48 3.70 1.46 -4.44
CA CYS A 48 4.86 1.81 -5.27
C CYS A 48 6.19 1.51 -4.57
N LEU A 49 6.32 1.93 -3.31
CA LEU A 49 7.53 1.69 -2.53
C LEU A 49 7.80 0.20 -2.34
N ARG A 50 6.78 -0.61 -2.00
CA ARG A 50 6.97 -2.04 -1.73
C ARG A 50 7.16 -2.87 -2.99
N SER A 51 6.46 -2.54 -4.09
CA SER A 51 6.66 -3.21 -5.38
C SER A 51 7.91 -2.74 -6.14
N GLY A 52 8.50 -1.61 -5.75
CA GLY A 52 9.56 -0.94 -6.52
C GLY A 52 9.08 -0.30 -7.82
N ARG A 53 7.76 -0.25 -8.07
CA ARG A 53 7.19 0.38 -9.26
C ARG A 53 7.21 1.90 -9.12
N ILE A 54 7.73 2.58 -10.15
CA ILE A 54 7.73 4.04 -10.24
C ILE A 54 6.59 4.48 -11.16
N LEU A 55 5.69 5.31 -10.65
CA LEU A 55 4.65 5.99 -11.43
C LEU A 55 5.05 7.45 -11.63
N SER A 56 4.85 7.96 -12.85
CA SER A 56 5.27 9.32 -13.25
C SER A 56 4.54 10.43 -12.47
N ASP A 57 3.25 10.20 -12.19
CA ASP A 57 2.36 11.16 -11.53
C ASP A 57 2.01 10.74 -10.11
N ILE A 58 2.95 10.08 -9.41
CA ILE A 58 2.71 9.66 -8.03
C ILE A 58 2.55 10.89 -7.12
N PRO A 59 1.53 10.92 -6.24
CA PRO A 59 1.36 12.02 -5.30
C PRO A 59 2.61 12.19 -4.42
N VAL A 60 3.18 13.40 -4.38
CA VAL A 60 4.33 13.72 -3.53
C VAL A 60 3.81 14.09 -2.13
N ILE A 61 3.69 13.07 -1.28
CA ILE A 61 3.19 13.23 0.10
C ILE A 61 4.21 12.69 1.11
N ALA A 62 4.17 13.23 2.33
CA ALA A 62 4.91 12.67 3.45
C ALA A 62 4.17 11.44 3.98
N LEU A 63 4.80 10.27 3.92
CA LEU A 63 4.24 9.04 4.44
C LEU A 63 4.38 8.99 5.96
N ARG A 64 3.27 8.65 6.63
CA ARG A 64 3.19 8.61 8.09
C ARG A 64 3.98 7.46 8.70
N PHE A 65 4.08 6.33 8.00
CA PHE A 65 4.67 5.09 8.49
C PHE A 65 5.92 4.75 7.68
N THR A 66 6.96 4.27 8.36
CA THR A 66 8.19 3.83 7.70
C THR A 66 8.04 2.37 7.32
N LEU A 67 8.47 2.01 6.11
CA LEU A 67 8.62 0.60 5.75
C LEU A 67 9.82 0.01 6.50
N LEU A 68 9.58 -1.03 7.29
CA LEU A 68 10.67 -1.87 7.79
C LEU A 68 11.27 -2.63 6.58
N LYS A 69 12.60 -2.63 6.49
CA LYS A 69 13.37 -3.18 5.37
C LYS A 69 13.58 -4.68 5.50
#